data_AF-A0A524GW07-F1
#
_entry.id   AF-A0A524GW07-F1
#
_cell.length_a   1.000
_cell.length_b   1.000
_cell.length_c   1.000
_cell.angle_alpha   90.00
_cell.angle_beta   90.00
_cell.angle_gamma   90.00
#
_symmetry.space_group_name_H-M   'P 1'
#
loop_
_entity.id
_entity.type
_entity.pdbx_description
1 polymer ?
#
loop_
_entity_poly.entity_id
_entity_poly.type
_entity_poly.pdbx_seq_one_letter_code
_entity_poly.pdbx_strand_id
1 'polypeptide(L)' 'MFTRQEIKKALRKWNRAWDDHDIEGVMELFHDDILFENWTGGKAQGKE' A
#
# COMPACT_ATOMS: atom_id res chain seq x y z
N MET A 1 -9.21 1.41 15.91
CA MET A 1 -8.84 0.04 15.52
C MET A 1 -9.79 -0.37 14.40
N PHE A 2 -9.26 -0.82 13.25
CA PHE A 2 -10.12 -1.24 12.14
C PHE A 2 -10.77 -2.60 12.42
N THR A 3 -12.00 -2.75 11.98
CA THR A 3 -12.70 -4.04 11.94
C THR A 3 -12.15 -4.91 10.82
N ARG A 4 -12.42 -6.21 10.91
CA ARG A 4 -12.08 -7.17 9.84
C ARG A 4 -12.68 -6.79 8.48
N GLN A 5 -13.90 -6.24 8.47
CA GLN A 5 -14.55 -5.85 7.23
C GLN A 5 -13.88 -4.63 6.58
N GLU A 6 -13.47 -3.65 7.39
CA GLU A 6 -12.73 -2.48 6.91
C GLU A 6 -11.37 -2.86 6.35
N ILE A 7 -10.63 -3.75 7.02
CA ILE A 7 -9.35 -4.28 6.52
C ILE A 7 -9.54 -4.98 5.17
N LYS A 8 -10.55 -5.85 5.04
CA LYS A 8 -10.85 -6.52 3.77
C LYS A 8 -11.24 -5.55 2.67
N LYS A 9 -11.98 -4.49 2.98
CA LYS A 9 -12.37 -3.46 2.02
C LYS A 9 -11.14 -2.70 1.52
N ALA A 10 -10.23 -2.31 2.43
CA ALA A 10 -8.99 -1.64 2.10
C ALA A 10 -8.09 -2.50 1.20
N LEU A 11 -7.89 -3.78 1.55
CA LEU A 11 -7.08 -4.71 0.75
C LEU A 11 -7.65 -4.95 -0.66
N ARG A 12 -8.97 -4.99 -0.82
CA ARG A 12 -9.58 -5.09 -2.16
C ARG A 12 -9.33 -3.86 -3.01
N LYS A 13 -9.40 -2.65 -2.42
CA LYS A 13 -9.08 -1.40 -3.11
C LYS A 13 -7.61 -1.40 -3.55
N TRP A 14 -6.72 -1.79 -2.66
CA TRP A 14 -5.29 -1.89 -2.92
C TRP A 14 -4.96 -2.87 -4.05
N ASN A 15 -5.52 -4.08 -4.02
CA ASN A 15 -5.32 -5.07 -5.08
C ASN A 15 -5.79 -4.55 -6.45
N ARG A 16 -6.93 -3.86 -6.48
CA ARG A 16 -7.43 -3.28 -7.73
C ARG A 16 -6.50 -2.20 -8.27
N ALA A 17 -5.97 -1.33 -7.41
CA ALA A 17 -5.01 -0.32 -7.84
C ALA A 17 -3.75 -0.95 -8.44
N TRP A 18 -3.28 -2.07 -7.87
CA TRP A 18 -2.20 -2.86 -8.47
C TRP A 18 -2.56 -3.43 -9.85
N ASP A 19 -3.71 -4.08 -9.97
CA ASP A 19 -4.17 -4.64 -11.26
C ASP A 19 -4.29 -3.56 -12.34
N ASP A 20 -4.74 -2.37 -11.96
CA ASP A 20 -4.94 -1.21 -12.82
C ASP A 20 -3.62 -0.41 -13.06
N HIS A 21 -2.49 -0.84 -12.50
CA HIS A 21 -1.19 -0.13 -12.54
C HIS A 21 -1.24 1.31 -11.99
N ASP A 22 -2.18 1.58 -11.09
CA ASP A 22 -2.40 2.87 -10.43
C ASP A 22 -1.50 2.98 -9.18
N ILE A 23 -0.30 3.51 -9.38
CA ILE A 23 0.68 3.69 -8.29
C ILE A 23 0.18 4.67 -7.23
N GLU A 24 -0.56 5.72 -7.60
CA GLU A 24 -1.12 6.67 -6.63
C GLU A 24 -2.14 5.97 -5.72
N GLY A 25 -3.03 5.16 -6.30
CA GLY A 25 -4.01 4.36 -5.56
C GLY A 25 -3.38 3.27 -4.68
N VAL A 26 -2.25 2.68 -5.10
CA VAL A 26 -1.46 1.77 -4.27
C VAL A 26 -0.91 2.49 -3.05
N MET A 27 -0.41 3.71 -3.24
CA MET A 27 0.27 4.50 -2.20
C MET A 27 -0.71 5.14 -1.19
N GLU A 28 -1.98 5.30 -1.55
CA GLU A 28 -3.02 5.95 -0.74
C GLU A 28 -3.19 5.37 0.68
N LEU A 29 -3.00 4.05 0.83
CA LEU A 29 -3.22 3.36 2.11
C LEU A 29 -2.00 3.36 3.03
N PHE A 30 -0.85 3.82 2.55
CA PHE A 30 0.38 3.81 3.33
C PHE A 30 0.53 5.09 4.15
N HIS A 31 1.25 4.99 5.26
CA HIS A 31 1.67 6.15 6.04
C HIS A 31 2.70 6.98 5.25
N ASP A 32 2.81 8.27 5.52
CA ASP A 32 3.76 9.14 4.80
C ASP A 32 5.22 8.77 5.08
N ASP A 33 5.47 8.10 6.21
CA ASP A 33 6.78 7.56 6.62
C ASP A 33 6.88 6.04 6.44
N ILE A 34 6.26 5.50 5.39
CA ILE A 34 6.29 4.06 5.10
C ILE A 34 7.70 3.61 4.72
N LEU A 35 8.12 2.44 5.23
CA LEU A 35 9.32 1.74 4.77
C LEU A 35 8.92 0.61 3.83
N PHE A 36 9.36 0.71 2.57
CA PHE A 36 9.30 -0.38 1.61
C PHE A 36 10.64 -1.11 1.59
N GLU A 37 10.59 -2.43 1.70
CA GLU A 37 11.74 -3.30 1.53
C GLU A 37 11.41 -4.36 0.49
N ASN A 38 12.29 -4.50 -0.50
CA ASN A 38 12.15 -5.51 -1.54
C ASN A 38 13.02 -6.74 -1.23
N TRP A 39 12.85 -7.79 -2.03
CA TRP A 39 13.53 -9.06 -1.84
C TRP A 39 15.06 -9.01 -2.03
N THR A 40 15.61 -7.97 -2.66
CA THR A 40 17.06 -7.76 -2.78
C THR A 40 17.65 -7.04 -1.56
N GLY A 41 16.83 -6.73 -0.55
CA GLY A 41 17.21 -5.90 0.59
C GLY A 41 17.27 -4.41 0.26
N GLY A 42 16.80 -4.00 -0.91
CA GLY A 42 16.65 -2.60 -1.29
C GLY A 42 15.53 -1.97 -0.46
N LYS A 43 15.78 -0.76 0.03
CA LYS A 43 14.85 -0.04 0.92
C LYS A 43 14.55 1.34 0.37
N ALA A 44 13.29 1.76 0.52
CA ALA A 44 12.83 3.12 0.25
C ALA A 44 11.95 3.55 1.43
N GLN A 45 12.12 4.79 1.89
CA GLN A 45 11.35 5.34 2.99
C GLN A 45 10.67 6.62 2.53
N GLY A 46 9.40 6.76 2.89
CA GLY A 46 8.59 7.89 2.50
C GLY A 46 7.79 7.64 1.22
N LYS A 47 6.93 8.62 0.89
CA LYS A 47 6.15 8.64 -0.35
C LYS A 47 6.77 9.52 -1.46
N GLU A 48 7.84 10.25 -1.15
CA GLU A 48 8.54 11.17 -2.06
C GLU A 48 9.85 10.60 -2.60
#